data_AF-A0A7V1NCD6-F1
#
_entry.id   AF-A0A7V1NCD6-F1
#
_cell.length_a   1.000
_cell.length_b   1.000
_cell.length_c   1.000
_cell.angle_alpha   90.00
_cell.angle_beta   90.00
_cell.angle_gamma   90.00
#
_symmetry.space_group_name_H-M   'P 1'
#
loop_
_entity.id
_entity.type
_entity.pdbx_description
1 polymer ?
#
loop_
_entity_poly.entity_id
_entity_poly.type
_entity_poly.pdbx_seq_one_letter_code
_entity_poly.pdbx_strand_id
1 'polypeptide(L)'
;MSTSGCRFVVGCSRRDGANPWARSPARLPLAPRGARGSRLEIGYPEPAPPATSRVPSGHLVVSETGPWAHGRAGQGAISRMGESTEHEVSGGGSGPAAGGPSGRQGFVRSAIVFYGLMGCVALFWRMSVPGQSILHPSPEAAASASSLPAALFAGLGVGLFAVGVSELLTRWTKLGDSLADVLGESLAGLGKGDAVLLAFASGTAEEMLFRGALQPVVGLFWASVIFGACHFLPRRELVLWSVFAMAMGFVFGALYEWTGQLLAPIAAHTIVNGINLPRLARRFEERSKTSGDESGDI
;
A
#
# COMPACT_ATOMS: atom_id res chain seq x y z
N MET A 1 -53.57 -62.80 -2.19
CA MET A 1 -54.05 -63.07 -0.83
C MET A 1 -52.86 -63.10 0.12
N SER A 2 -52.96 -62.36 1.23
CA SER A 2 -52.25 -62.50 2.53
C SER A 2 -50.70 -62.45 2.55
N THR A 3 -50.01 -61.37 2.96
CA THR A 3 -49.78 -60.73 4.29
C THR A 3 -49.05 -61.55 5.37
N SER A 4 -48.10 -60.87 6.03
CA SER A 4 -47.59 -61.00 7.42
C SER A 4 -46.16 -61.56 7.54
N GLY A 5 -45.23 -61.00 8.32
CA GLY A 5 -45.30 -59.88 9.26
C GLY A 5 -43.93 -59.53 9.89
N CYS A 6 -43.88 -58.35 10.50
CA CYS A 6 -42.75 -57.72 11.19
C CYS A 6 -42.30 -58.46 12.46
N ARG A 7 -41.05 -58.18 12.91
CA ARG A 7 -40.74 -57.91 14.33
C ARG A 7 -39.48 -57.06 14.50
N PHE A 8 -39.67 -55.90 15.14
CA PHE A 8 -38.64 -55.09 15.78
C PHE A 8 -38.51 -55.54 17.24
N VAL A 9 -37.29 -55.57 17.79
CA VAL A 9 -37.04 -55.51 19.25
C VAL A 9 -35.88 -54.54 19.51
N VAL A 10 -36.15 -53.58 20.38
CA VAL A 10 -35.22 -52.59 20.95
C VAL A 10 -34.67 -53.16 22.27
N GLY A 11 -33.37 -52.97 22.53
CA GLY A 11 -32.73 -53.22 23.83
C GLY A 11 -31.73 -52.10 24.15
N CYS A 12 -31.82 -51.53 25.35
CA CYS A 12 -31.27 -50.24 25.76
C CYS A 12 -30.14 -50.38 26.81
N SER A 13 -29.26 -49.35 26.89
CA SER A 13 -28.41 -48.93 28.05
C SER A 13 -27.22 -49.84 28.42
N ARG A 14 -25.96 -49.38 28.59
CA ARG A 14 -25.47 -48.30 29.49
C ARG A 14 -24.01 -47.87 29.13
N ARG A 15 -23.61 -46.64 29.50
CA ARG A 15 -22.27 -46.02 29.34
C ARG A 15 -21.28 -46.48 30.42
N ASP A 16 -19.99 -46.54 30.03
CA ASP A 16 -18.77 -46.14 30.77
C ASP A 16 -17.68 -46.02 29.67
N GLY A 17 -16.91 -44.96 29.43
CA GLY A 17 -16.16 -44.13 30.36
C GLY A 17 -14.66 -44.45 30.27
N ALA A 18 -13.99 -44.26 29.11
CA ALA A 18 -12.52 -44.38 29.02
C ALA A 18 -11.89 -43.48 27.93
N ASN A 19 -10.72 -42.94 28.28
CA ASN A 19 -9.95 -41.79 27.78
C ASN A 19 -9.26 -41.97 26.40
N PRO A 20 -9.30 -41.00 25.46
CA PRO A 20 -8.58 -41.07 24.18
C PRO A 20 -7.09 -40.64 24.21
N TRP A 21 -6.49 -40.34 25.38
CA TRP A 21 -5.09 -39.85 25.49
C TRP A 21 -4.01 -40.92 25.76
N ALA A 22 -4.24 -42.18 25.42
CA ALA A 22 -3.21 -43.23 25.57
C ALA A 22 -2.28 -43.28 24.34
N ARG A 23 -1.19 -42.51 24.38
CA ARG A 23 -0.06 -42.61 23.43
C ARG A 23 0.61 -43.99 23.56
N SER A 24 0.63 -44.76 22.48
CA SER A 24 1.46 -45.96 22.36
C SER A 24 2.89 -45.58 21.92
N PRO A 25 3.97 -46.01 22.60
CA PRO A 25 5.32 -45.83 22.10
C PRO A 25 5.60 -46.85 20.98
N ALA A 26 5.98 -46.34 19.81
CA ALA A 26 6.43 -47.13 18.68
C ALA A 26 7.73 -47.88 19.01
N ARG A 27 7.76 -49.19 18.74
CA ARG A 27 8.97 -50.02 18.80
C ARG A 27 9.85 -49.73 17.58
N LEU A 28 11.07 -49.26 17.82
CA LEU A 28 12.14 -49.18 16.83
C LEU A 28 12.71 -50.59 16.54
N PRO A 29 12.93 -50.97 15.27
CA PRO A 29 13.70 -52.18 14.97
C PRO A 29 15.20 -51.91 15.06
N LEU A 30 15.91 -52.84 15.72
CA LEU A 30 17.37 -52.89 15.86
C LEU A 30 18.04 -53.13 14.49
N ALA A 31 19.02 -52.31 14.12
CA ALA A 31 19.87 -52.51 12.96
C ALA A 31 21.05 -53.45 13.28
N PRO A 32 21.41 -54.39 12.39
CA PRO A 32 22.57 -55.25 12.58
C PRO A 32 23.89 -54.51 12.28
N ARG A 33 24.88 -54.74 13.14
CA ARG A 33 26.28 -54.32 12.96
C ARG A 33 26.94 -55.14 11.86
N GLY A 34 27.57 -54.46 10.89
CA GLY A 34 28.66 -55.03 10.09
C GLY A 34 28.56 -54.80 8.60
N ALA A 35 29.16 -53.71 8.10
CA ALA A 35 29.71 -53.65 6.75
C ALA A 35 30.82 -52.59 6.71
N ARG A 36 32.03 -53.05 6.36
CA ARG A 36 33.20 -52.22 6.05
C ARG A 36 33.07 -51.68 4.64
N GLY A 37 33.57 -50.45 4.44
CA GLY A 37 34.19 -50.03 3.18
C GLY A 37 33.27 -49.39 2.13
N SER A 38 33.24 -48.07 2.10
CA SER A 38 33.71 -47.26 0.95
C SER A 38 33.34 -45.80 1.22
N ARG A 39 34.34 -44.99 1.58
CA ARG A 39 34.23 -43.54 1.71
C ARG A 39 34.06 -42.97 0.30
N LEU A 40 32.84 -42.51 -0.02
CA LEU A 40 32.59 -41.74 -1.24
C LEU A 40 33.05 -40.30 -0.96
N GLU A 41 34.27 -39.95 -1.38
CA GLU A 41 34.70 -38.56 -1.39
C GLU A 41 34.02 -37.84 -2.54
N ILE A 42 33.01 -37.03 -2.21
CA ILE A 42 32.41 -36.07 -3.14
C ILE A 42 33.36 -34.88 -3.19
N GLY A 43 34.22 -34.84 -4.20
CA GLY A 43 35.08 -33.70 -4.49
C GLY A 43 34.25 -32.49 -4.88
N TYR A 44 34.30 -31.44 -4.07
CA TYR A 44 33.88 -30.10 -4.48
C TYR A 44 34.99 -29.48 -5.34
N PRO A 45 34.71 -28.90 -6.52
CA PRO A 45 35.71 -28.11 -7.22
C PRO A 45 36.03 -26.86 -6.41
N GLU A 46 37.32 -26.58 -6.18
CA GLU A 46 37.78 -25.33 -5.58
C GLU A 46 37.30 -24.12 -6.39
N PRO A 47 36.92 -23.00 -5.74
CA PRO A 47 36.64 -21.76 -6.44
C PRO A 47 37.92 -21.17 -7.02
N ALA A 48 37.88 -20.82 -8.31
CA ALA A 48 38.98 -20.15 -9.00
C ALA A 48 39.34 -18.79 -8.33
N PRO A 49 40.63 -18.42 -8.26
CA PRO A 49 41.04 -17.14 -7.70
C PRO A 49 40.57 -15.96 -8.58
N PRO A 50 40.24 -14.79 -7.99
CA PRO A 50 39.77 -13.65 -8.75
C PRO A 50 40.86 -13.09 -9.68
N ALA A 51 40.47 -12.84 -10.93
CA ALA A 51 41.31 -12.19 -11.93
C ALA A 51 41.67 -10.76 -11.48
N THR A 52 42.97 -10.51 -11.33
CA THR A 52 43.53 -9.18 -11.07
C THR A 52 43.37 -8.31 -12.30
N SER A 53 42.42 -7.37 -12.30
CA SER A 53 42.44 -6.26 -13.26
C SER A 53 43.33 -5.15 -12.71
N ARG A 54 44.34 -4.80 -13.49
CA ARG A 54 45.30 -3.72 -13.20
C ARG A 54 44.58 -2.38 -13.25
N VAL A 55 44.67 -1.64 -12.16
CA VAL A 55 44.40 -0.20 -12.09
C VAL A 55 45.59 0.54 -12.72
N PRO A 56 45.40 1.43 -13.71
CA PRO A 56 46.45 2.36 -14.11
C PRO A 56 46.51 3.51 -13.09
N SER A 57 47.66 3.66 -12.44
CA SER A 57 48.01 4.78 -11.59
C SER A 57 48.11 6.06 -12.42
N GLY A 58 47.21 7.02 -12.17
CA GLY A 58 47.35 8.41 -12.58
C GLY A 58 47.59 9.28 -11.35
N HIS A 59 48.80 9.81 -11.23
CA HIS A 59 49.21 10.75 -10.19
C HIS A 59 48.55 12.13 -10.38
N LEU A 60 48.13 12.69 -9.23
CA LEU A 60 48.11 14.10 -8.79
C LEU A 60 47.64 15.20 -9.77
N VAL A 61 46.74 16.08 -9.31
CA VAL A 61 47.09 17.42 -8.76
C VAL A 61 45.89 17.95 -7.98
N VAL A 62 46.14 18.35 -6.73
CA VAL A 62 45.28 19.23 -5.91
C VAL A 62 45.52 20.67 -6.38
N SER A 63 44.45 21.42 -6.66
CA SER A 63 44.52 22.88 -6.68
C SER A 63 43.26 23.46 -6.04
N GLU A 64 43.39 23.85 -4.77
CA GLU A 64 42.57 24.90 -4.17
C GLU A 64 42.91 26.23 -4.85
N THR A 65 41.90 26.94 -5.36
CA THR A 65 41.83 28.42 -5.40
C THR A 65 40.42 28.85 -5.80
N GLY A 66 39.63 29.36 -4.84
CA GLY A 66 38.76 30.52 -5.12
C GLY A 66 39.65 31.77 -5.25
N PRO A 67 39.27 32.82 -5.99
CA PRO A 67 38.29 33.79 -5.46
C PRO A 67 37.49 34.57 -6.53
N TRP A 68 36.20 34.83 -6.31
CA TRP A 68 35.53 35.97 -6.95
C TRP A 68 34.79 36.78 -5.90
N ALA A 69 35.54 37.74 -5.36
CA ALA A 69 35.03 38.89 -4.65
C ALA A 69 35.18 40.13 -5.55
N HIS A 70 34.24 41.07 -5.36
CA HIS A 70 34.24 42.50 -5.72
C HIS A 70 33.53 42.97 -7.00
N GLY A 71 32.57 43.87 -6.75
CA GLY A 71 32.04 44.87 -7.67
C GLY A 71 30.97 45.73 -6.97
N ARG A 72 31.38 46.76 -6.21
CA ARG A 72 30.51 47.78 -5.61
C ARG A 72 30.58 49.08 -6.44
N ALA A 73 29.46 49.80 -6.43
CA ALA A 73 29.28 51.26 -6.54
C ALA A 73 29.17 51.93 -7.93
N GLY A 74 28.10 52.72 -8.07
CA GLY A 74 27.87 53.71 -9.12
C GLY A 74 26.55 54.45 -8.87
N GLN A 75 26.60 55.50 -8.06
CA GLN A 75 25.51 56.46 -7.86
C GLN A 75 25.29 57.29 -9.14
N GLY A 76 24.03 57.64 -9.42
CA GLY A 76 23.66 58.58 -10.47
C GLY A 76 22.19 58.97 -10.36
N ALA A 77 21.91 59.97 -9.53
CA ALA A 77 20.63 60.64 -9.47
C ALA A 77 20.50 61.63 -10.65
N ILE A 78 19.42 61.55 -11.42
CA ILE A 78 18.86 62.69 -12.16
C ILE A 78 17.34 62.65 -12.04
N SER A 79 16.79 63.81 -11.69
CA SER A 79 15.39 64.08 -11.42
C SER A 79 14.55 64.36 -12.68
N ARG A 80 13.28 63.96 -12.56
CA ARG A 80 12.03 64.67 -12.91
C ARG A 80 11.48 64.71 -14.35
N MET A 81 10.14 64.70 -14.33
CA MET A 81 9.13 65.01 -15.35
C MET A 81 8.96 63.89 -16.38
N GLY A 82 7.83 63.19 -16.50
CA GLY A 82 6.46 63.49 -16.10
C GLY A 82 5.63 63.38 -17.37
N GLU A 83 4.97 62.24 -17.61
CA GLU A 83 3.78 62.21 -18.47
C GLU A 83 2.96 60.95 -18.16
N SER A 84 1.67 61.19 -18.06
CA SER A 84 0.57 60.26 -17.83
C SER A 84 0.38 59.27 -18.96
N THR A 85 0.32 57.98 -18.62
CA THR A 85 -0.56 57.02 -19.30
C THR A 85 -1.00 55.98 -18.28
N GLU A 86 -2.21 56.17 -17.77
CA GLU A 86 -2.99 55.10 -17.14
C GLU A 86 -3.25 54.03 -18.20
N HIS A 87 -2.53 52.91 -18.10
CA HIS A 87 -2.96 51.66 -18.72
C HIS A 87 -3.59 50.81 -17.64
N GLU A 88 -4.90 50.98 -17.49
CA GLU A 88 -5.78 50.08 -16.77
C GLU A 88 -5.80 48.74 -17.52
N VAL A 89 -4.83 47.87 -17.22
CA VAL A 89 -4.91 46.46 -17.57
C VAL A 89 -5.78 45.80 -16.51
N SER A 90 -7.09 45.93 -16.74
CA SER A 90 -8.08 44.99 -16.24
C SER A 90 -7.81 43.63 -16.88
N GLY A 91 -6.92 42.89 -16.23
CA GLY A 91 -6.62 41.49 -16.54
C GLY A 91 -6.82 40.71 -15.26
N GLY A 92 -8.09 40.40 -14.95
CA GLY A 92 -8.44 39.47 -13.89
C GLY A 92 -7.68 38.17 -14.10
N GLY A 93 -6.59 38.01 -13.35
CA GLY A 93 -5.91 36.75 -13.18
C GLY A 93 -6.87 35.84 -12.42
N SER A 94 -7.71 35.14 -13.17
CA SER A 94 -8.36 33.93 -12.71
C SER A 94 -7.26 32.98 -12.25
N GLY A 95 -6.99 32.98 -10.94
CA GLY A 95 -6.42 31.80 -10.30
C GLY A 95 -7.23 30.58 -10.75
N PRO A 96 -6.61 29.39 -10.89
CA PRO A 96 -7.27 28.23 -11.45
C PRO A 96 -8.54 27.97 -10.64
N ALA A 97 -9.68 28.32 -11.22
CA ALA A 97 -10.98 28.09 -10.62
C ALA A 97 -11.05 26.59 -10.35
N ALA A 98 -11.32 26.22 -9.10
CA ALA A 98 -11.58 24.86 -8.68
C ALA A 98 -12.39 24.14 -9.78
N GLY A 99 -11.80 23.08 -10.34
CA GLY A 99 -12.19 22.54 -11.63
C GLY A 99 -13.71 22.38 -11.75
N GLY A 100 -14.30 22.99 -12.77
CA GLY A 100 -15.73 22.90 -13.03
C GLY A 100 -16.20 21.44 -13.14
N PRO A 101 -17.52 21.18 -13.13
CA PRO A 101 -18.09 19.83 -13.12
C PRO A 101 -17.53 18.89 -14.20
N SER A 102 -17.16 19.44 -15.36
CA SER A 102 -16.52 18.73 -16.47
C SER A 102 -15.10 18.25 -16.14
N GLY A 103 -14.29 19.06 -15.44
CA GLY A 103 -12.94 18.71 -15.01
C GLY A 103 -12.93 17.59 -13.97
N ARG A 104 -13.83 17.66 -12.98
CA ARG A 104 -14.01 16.59 -11.98
C ARG A 104 -14.38 15.26 -12.63
N GLN A 105 -15.35 15.25 -13.54
CA GLN A 105 -15.76 14.04 -14.23
C GLN A 105 -14.63 13.45 -15.09
N GLY A 106 -13.82 14.30 -15.73
CA GLY A 106 -12.63 13.87 -16.48
C GLY A 106 -11.59 13.18 -15.59
N PHE A 107 -11.32 13.74 -14.40
CA PHE A 107 -10.42 13.15 -13.43
C PHE A 107 -10.90 11.77 -12.94
N VAL A 108 -12.15 11.67 -12.47
CA VAL A 108 -12.70 10.41 -11.96
C VAL A 108 -12.70 9.34 -13.04
N ARG A 109 -13.11 9.67 -14.28
CA ARG A 109 -13.05 8.74 -15.42
C ARG A 109 -11.64 8.23 -15.68
N SER A 110 -10.65 9.12 -15.71
CA SER A 110 -9.24 8.75 -15.94
C SER A 110 -8.71 7.85 -14.83
N ALA A 111 -9.03 8.14 -13.57
CA ALA A 111 -8.66 7.32 -12.43
C ALA A 111 -9.29 5.92 -12.49
N ILE A 112 -10.58 5.81 -12.85
CA ILE A 112 -11.23 4.51 -13.02
C ILE A 112 -10.62 3.69 -14.15
N VAL A 113 -10.29 4.33 -15.28
CA VAL A 113 -9.56 3.66 -16.37
C VAL A 113 -8.19 3.18 -15.89
N PHE A 114 -7.44 4.02 -15.18
CA PHE A 114 -6.14 3.66 -14.61
C PHE A 114 -6.23 2.44 -13.67
N TYR A 115 -7.12 2.48 -12.68
CA TYR A 115 -7.29 1.37 -11.73
C TYR A 115 -7.83 0.11 -12.42
N GLY A 116 -8.71 0.25 -13.41
CA GLY A 116 -9.20 -0.86 -14.22
C GLY A 116 -8.06 -1.56 -14.99
N LEU A 117 -7.24 -0.78 -15.69
CA LEU A 117 -6.08 -1.31 -16.42
C LEU A 117 -5.07 -1.96 -15.48
N MET A 118 -4.78 -1.33 -14.33
CA MET A 118 -3.89 -1.88 -13.33
C MET A 118 -4.40 -3.21 -12.76
N GLY A 119 -5.70 -3.33 -12.48
CA GLY A 119 -6.34 -4.58 -12.06
C GLY A 119 -6.25 -5.67 -13.14
N CYS A 120 -6.44 -5.32 -14.41
CA CYS A 120 -6.24 -6.24 -15.54
C CYS A 120 -4.80 -6.73 -15.65
N VAL A 121 -3.81 -5.83 -15.47
CA VAL A 121 -2.38 -6.20 -15.46
C VAL A 121 -2.09 -7.15 -14.31
N ALA A 122 -2.62 -6.89 -13.12
CA ALA A 122 -2.44 -7.77 -11.96
C ALA A 122 -3.04 -9.18 -12.19
N LEU A 123 -4.26 -9.25 -12.73
CA LEU A 123 -4.90 -10.50 -13.10
C LEU A 123 -4.08 -11.25 -14.14
N PHE A 124 -3.69 -10.58 -15.22
CA PHE A 124 -2.91 -11.19 -16.28
C PHE A 124 -1.57 -11.70 -15.76
N TRP A 125 -0.83 -10.89 -15.00
CA TRP A 125 0.45 -11.31 -14.41
C TRP A 125 0.27 -12.57 -13.55
N ARG A 126 -0.62 -12.54 -12.56
CA ARG A 126 -0.77 -13.65 -11.62
C ARG A 126 -1.36 -14.91 -12.27
N MET A 127 -2.36 -14.75 -13.13
CA MET A 127 -3.11 -15.89 -13.69
C MET A 127 -2.52 -16.44 -14.99
N SER A 128 -1.49 -15.80 -15.57
CA SER A 128 -0.72 -16.38 -16.69
C SER A 128 0.14 -17.57 -16.28
N VAL A 129 0.36 -17.78 -14.97
CA VAL A 129 1.09 -18.92 -14.42
C VAL A 129 0.09 -20.00 -14.00
N PRO A 130 0.07 -21.19 -14.62
CA PRO A 130 -0.87 -22.26 -14.28
C PRO A 130 -0.84 -22.62 -12.80
N GLY A 131 -2.02 -22.76 -12.19
CA GLY A 131 -2.19 -23.14 -10.78
C GLY A 131 -2.03 -22.00 -9.77
N GLN A 132 -1.68 -20.78 -10.20
CA GLN A 132 -1.68 -19.62 -9.31
C GLN A 132 -3.06 -18.95 -9.24
N SER A 133 -3.40 -18.43 -8.07
CA SER A 133 -4.60 -17.66 -7.82
C SER A 133 -4.24 -16.26 -7.35
N ILE A 134 -5.00 -15.25 -7.78
CA ILE A 134 -4.89 -13.89 -7.23
C ILE A 134 -5.51 -13.80 -5.83
N LEU A 135 -6.45 -14.69 -5.51
CA LEU A 135 -7.23 -14.62 -4.27
C LEU A 135 -6.45 -15.10 -3.04
N HIS A 136 -5.43 -15.94 -3.25
CA HIS A 136 -4.69 -16.61 -2.18
C HIS A 136 -3.17 -16.46 -2.39
N PRO A 137 -2.39 -16.24 -1.31
CA PRO A 137 -0.95 -16.01 -1.43
C PRO A 137 -0.22 -17.26 -1.95
N SER A 138 -0.63 -18.44 -1.48
CA SER A 138 -0.13 -19.74 -1.93
C SER A 138 -1.24 -20.81 -1.95
N PRO A 139 -1.02 -21.97 -2.60
CA PRO A 139 -1.94 -23.10 -2.54
C PRO A 139 -2.20 -23.62 -1.12
N GLU A 140 -1.18 -23.61 -0.26
CA GLU A 140 -1.28 -24.03 1.14
C GLU A 140 -2.17 -23.05 1.92
N ALA A 141 -1.98 -21.75 1.72
CA ALA A 141 -2.81 -20.71 2.33
C ALA A 141 -4.26 -20.77 1.83
N ALA A 142 -4.50 -21.19 0.58
CA ALA A 142 -5.84 -21.41 0.06
C ALA A 142 -6.56 -22.54 0.81
N ALA A 143 -5.86 -23.61 1.19
CA ALA A 143 -6.42 -24.73 1.94
C ALA A 143 -6.80 -24.36 3.38
N SER A 144 -6.09 -23.42 3.99
CA SER A 144 -6.36 -22.90 5.33
C SER A 144 -7.02 -21.51 5.34
N ALA A 145 -7.53 -21.05 4.20
CA ALA A 145 -8.04 -19.70 4.07
C ALA A 145 -9.25 -19.48 4.99
N SER A 146 -9.32 -18.28 5.56
CA SER A 146 -10.50 -17.85 6.30
C SER A 146 -11.72 -17.83 5.39
N SER A 147 -12.91 -18.00 5.97
CA SER A 147 -14.16 -17.80 5.23
C SER A 147 -14.26 -16.35 4.73
N LEU A 148 -14.95 -16.13 3.61
CA LEU A 148 -15.12 -14.78 3.06
C LEU A 148 -15.70 -13.78 4.08
N PRO A 149 -16.71 -14.13 4.91
CA PRO A 149 -17.18 -13.22 5.95
C PRO A 149 -16.11 -12.90 7.01
N ALA A 150 -15.34 -13.90 7.45
CA ALA A 150 -14.28 -13.68 8.44
C ALA A 150 -13.17 -12.78 7.89
N ALA A 151 -12.75 -13.00 6.64
CA ALA A 151 -11.79 -12.15 5.94
C ALA A 151 -12.32 -10.72 5.77
N LEU A 152 -13.59 -10.56 5.40
CA LEU A 152 -14.24 -9.26 5.30
C LEU A 152 -14.24 -8.53 6.66
N PHE A 153 -14.68 -9.18 7.74
CA PHE A 153 -14.70 -8.56 9.07
C PHE A 153 -13.30 -8.23 9.60
N ALA A 154 -12.31 -9.10 9.35
CA ALA A 154 -10.91 -8.82 9.68
C ALA A 154 -10.42 -7.58 8.93
N GLY A 155 -10.71 -7.49 7.62
CA GLY A 155 -10.39 -6.33 6.79
C GLY A 155 -11.06 -5.04 7.29
N LEU A 156 -12.37 -5.07 7.54
CA LEU A 156 -13.10 -3.94 8.08
C LEU A 156 -12.54 -3.49 9.44
N GLY A 157 -12.24 -4.44 10.33
CA GLY A 157 -11.67 -4.16 11.66
C GLY A 157 -10.29 -3.50 11.57
N VAL A 158 -9.39 -4.06 10.76
CA VAL A 158 -8.06 -3.48 10.52
C VAL A 158 -8.15 -2.11 9.85
N GLY A 159 -9.02 -1.95 8.86
CA GLY A 159 -9.24 -0.68 8.18
C GLY A 159 -9.76 0.41 9.12
N LEU A 160 -10.76 0.10 9.96
CA LEU A 160 -11.28 1.04 10.97
C LEU A 160 -10.22 1.39 12.02
N PHE A 161 -9.43 0.41 12.45
CA PHE A 161 -8.31 0.66 13.36
C PHE A 161 -7.27 1.60 12.73
N ALA A 162 -6.88 1.35 11.48
CA ALA A 162 -5.94 2.20 10.74
C ALA A 162 -6.47 3.63 10.57
N VAL A 163 -7.77 3.80 10.29
CA VAL A 163 -8.43 5.12 10.26
C VAL A 163 -8.35 5.79 11.63
N GLY A 164 -8.62 5.07 12.71
CA GLY A 164 -8.52 5.61 14.07
C GLY A 164 -7.11 6.09 14.42
N VAL A 165 -6.09 5.29 14.07
CA VAL A 165 -4.68 5.67 14.26
C VAL A 165 -4.32 6.87 13.39
N SER A 166 -4.72 6.88 12.11
CA SER A 166 -4.48 8.01 11.21
C SER A 166 -5.10 9.30 11.75
N GLU A 167 -6.35 9.25 12.23
CA GLU A 167 -7.03 10.41 12.80
C GLU A 167 -6.34 10.89 14.09
N LEU A 168 -5.91 9.96 14.94
CA LEU A 168 -5.17 10.28 16.16
C LEU A 168 -3.87 11.01 15.84
N LEU A 169 -3.10 10.50 14.87
CA LEU A 169 -1.86 11.12 14.42
C LEU A 169 -2.10 12.50 13.81
N THR A 170 -3.15 12.68 13.00
CA THR A 170 -3.53 13.98 12.43
C THR A 170 -3.89 14.99 13.51
N ARG A 171 -4.60 14.58 14.57
CA ARG A 171 -5.01 15.49 15.65
C ARG A 171 -3.88 15.83 16.61
N TRP A 172 -2.96 14.90 16.85
CA TRP A 172 -1.97 15.04 17.93
C TRP A 172 -0.61 15.51 17.42
N THR A 173 -0.35 15.43 16.12
CA THR A 173 0.94 15.80 15.54
C THR A 173 0.77 16.94 14.54
N LYS A 174 1.65 17.94 14.61
CA LYS A 174 1.70 19.02 13.62
C LYS A 174 1.99 18.47 12.22
N LEU A 175 2.84 17.44 12.14
CA LEU A 175 3.17 16.76 10.87
C LEU A 175 1.96 16.09 10.23
N GLY A 176 1.13 15.41 11.01
CA GLY A 176 -0.11 14.80 10.53
C GLY A 176 -1.12 15.84 10.06
N ASP A 177 -1.28 16.94 10.82
CA ASP A 177 -2.18 18.03 10.43
C ASP A 177 -1.75 18.70 9.11
N SER A 178 -0.46 19.05 8.97
CA SER A 178 0.07 19.64 7.73
C SER A 178 -0.01 18.68 6.55
N LEU A 179 0.25 17.38 6.75
CA LEU A 179 0.08 16.38 5.71
C LEU A 179 -1.40 16.27 5.27
N ALA A 180 -2.33 16.31 6.22
CA ALA A 180 -3.76 16.30 5.92
C ALA A 180 -4.19 17.51 5.10
N ASP A 181 -3.60 18.69 5.31
CA ASP A 181 -3.84 19.87 4.46
C ASP A 181 -3.34 19.69 3.04
N VAL A 182 -2.10 19.24 2.87
CA VAL A 182 -1.50 19.05 1.54
C VAL A 182 -2.28 17.99 0.75
N LEU A 183 -2.68 16.89 1.41
CA LEU A 183 -3.53 15.88 0.77
C LEU A 183 -4.93 16.42 0.50
N GLY A 184 -5.52 17.18 1.42
CA GLY A 184 -6.84 17.79 1.26
C GLY A 184 -6.91 18.77 0.09
N GLU A 185 -5.86 19.56 -0.14
CA GLU A 185 -5.73 20.45 -1.29
C GLU A 185 -5.81 19.68 -2.62
N SER A 186 -5.11 18.54 -2.71
CA SER A 186 -5.14 17.69 -3.92
C SER A 186 -6.50 17.03 -4.18
N LEU A 187 -7.35 16.96 -3.15
CA LEU A 187 -8.69 16.38 -3.18
C LEU A 187 -9.79 17.45 -3.18
N ALA A 188 -9.41 18.74 -3.27
CA ALA A 188 -10.34 19.85 -3.23
C ALA A 188 -11.40 19.71 -4.32
N GLY A 189 -12.66 19.87 -3.92
CA GLY A 189 -13.75 19.71 -4.85
C GLY A 189 -13.92 18.28 -5.35
N LEU A 190 -13.55 17.23 -4.60
CA LEU A 190 -13.95 15.84 -4.85
C LEU A 190 -15.29 15.50 -4.16
N GLY A 191 -16.21 14.86 -4.88
CA GLY A 191 -17.54 14.57 -4.35
C GLY A 191 -17.49 13.37 -3.40
N LYS A 192 -18.37 13.30 -2.40
CA LYS A 192 -18.41 12.13 -1.49
C LYS A 192 -18.62 10.82 -2.25
N GLY A 193 -19.53 10.81 -3.24
CA GLY A 193 -19.77 9.65 -4.10
C GLY A 193 -18.54 9.27 -4.93
N ASP A 194 -17.91 10.27 -5.56
CA ASP A 194 -16.68 10.06 -6.34
C ASP A 194 -15.54 9.54 -5.46
N ALA A 195 -15.40 10.06 -4.24
CA ALA A 195 -14.39 9.61 -3.29
C ALA A 195 -14.60 8.16 -2.86
N VAL A 196 -15.84 7.73 -2.61
CA VAL A 196 -16.17 6.33 -2.30
C VAL A 196 -15.90 5.42 -3.50
N LEU A 197 -16.26 5.86 -4.71
CA LEU A 197 -15.98 5.12 -5.94
C LEU A 197 -14.47 4.96 -6.17
N LEU A 198 -13.70 6.04 -6.02
CA LEU A 198 -12.24 6.00 -6.13
C LEU A 198 -11.61 5.15 -5.03
N ALA A 199 -12.13 5.18 -3.81
CA ALA A 199 -11.66 4.33 -2.72
C ALA A 199 -11.84 2.84 -3.01
N PHE A 200 -13.00 2.45 -3.56
CA PHE A 200 -13.25 1.07 -3.95
C PHE A 200 -12.37 0.65 -5.15
N ALA A 201 -12.25 1.51 -6.16
CA ALA A 201 -11.45 1.22 -7.34
C ALA A 201 -9.95 1.11 -7.02
N SER A 202 -9.39 2.07 -6.27
CA SER A 202 -8.00 2.05 -5.80
C SER A 202 -7.75 0.86 -4.89
N GLY A 203 -8.55 0.67 -3.84
CA GLY A 203 -8.40 -0.42 -2.89
C GLY A 203 -8.50 -1.80 -3.52
N THR A 204 -9.31 -1.96 -4.57
CA THR A 204 -9.38 -3.23 -5.30
C THR A 204 -8.14 -3.43 -6.19
N ALA A 205 -7.84 -2.47 -7.05
CA ALA A 205 -6.79 -2.62 -8.06
C ALA A 205 -5.38 -2.66 -7.44
N GLU A 206 -5.12 -1.85 -6.42
CA GLU A 206 -3.81 -1.82 -5.75
C GLU A 206 -3.57 -3.10 -4.98
N GLU A 207 -4.54 -3.60 -4.23
CA GLU A 207 -4.37 -4.88 -3.53
C GLU A 207 -4.22 -6.04 -4.50
N MET A 208 -4.95 -6.05 -5.62
CA MET A 208 -4.73 -7.03 -6.69
C MET A 208 -3.29 -7.00 -7.22
N LEU A 209 -2.74 -5.81 -7.50
CA LEU A 209 -1.38 -5.69 -8.01
C LEU A 209 -0.33 -6.04 -6.95
N PHE A 210 -0.38 -5.40 -5.79
CA PHE A 210 0.68 -5.50 -4.80
C PHE A 210 0.60 -6.79 -3.99
N ARG A 211 -0.61 -7.26 -3.64
CA ARG A 211 -0.80 -8.41 -2.74
C ARG A 211 -1.15 -9.65 -3.54
N GLY A 212 -2.02 -9.52 -4.55
CA GLY A 212 -2.40 -10.63 -5.40
C GLY A 212 -1.31 -11.08 -6.39
N ALA A 213 -0.58 -10.14 -7.00
CA ALA A 213 0.42 -10.44 -8.04
C ALA A 213 1.87 -10.32 -7.55
N LEU A 214 2.25 -9.19 -6.93
CA LEU A 214 3.64 -8.89 -6.60
C LEU A 214 4.13 -9.61 -5.33
N GLN A 215 3.41 -9.53 -4.21
CA GLN A 215 3.83 -10.09 -2.91
C GLN A 215 4.16 -11.59 -2.95
N PRO A 216 3.42 -12.46 -3.64
CA PRO A 216 3.77 -13.87 -3.73
C PRO A 216 5.08 -14.15 -4.47
N VAL A 217 5.60 -13.18 -5.23
CA VAL A 217 6.84 -13.28 -6.00
C VAL A 217 8.03 -12.71 -5.22
N VAL A 218 7.87 -11.52 -4.63
CA VAL A 218 8.98 -10.78 -3.99
C VAL A 218 8.94 -10.82 -2.45
N GLY A 219 7.88 -11.38 -1.88
CA GLY A 219 7.62 -11.43 -0.45
C GLY A 219 7.05 -10.14 0.13
N LEU A 220 6.57 -10.25 1.38
CA LEU A 220 5.94 -9.15 2.13
C LEU A 220 6.80 -7.89 2.20
N PHE A 221 8.09 -8.04 2.48
CA PHE A 221 8.99 -6.91 2.69
C PHE A 221 9.13 -6.05 1.44
N TRP A 222 9.53 -6.65 0.32
CA TRP A 222 9.74 -5.90 -0.92
C TRP A 222 8.44 -5.37 -1.51
N ALA A 223 7.33 -6.11 -1.42
CA ALA A 223 6.04 -5.61 -1.86
C ALA A 223 5.61 -4.36 -1.07
N SER A 224 5.84 -4.34 0.24
CA SER A 224 5.52 -3.18 1.09
C SER A 224 6.42 -1.98 0.82
N VAL A 225 7.72 -2.21 0.59
CA VAL A 225 8.67 -1.16 0.22
C VAL A 225 8.32 -0.56 -1.14
N ILE A 226 8.02 -1.39 -2.14
CA ILE A 226 7.64 -0.93 -3.49
C ILE A 226 6.30 -0.19 -3.43
N PHE A 227 5.34 -0.67 -2.63
CA PHE A 227 4.07 0.05 -2.39
C PHE A 227 4.32 1.45 -1.83
N GLY A 228 5.12 1.57 -0.77
CA GLY A 228 5.50 2.87 -0.20
C GLY A 228 6.26 3.76 -1.18
N ALA A 229 7.13 3.18 -2.03
CA ALA A 229 7.88 3.91 -3.05
C ALA A 229 6.99 4.45 -4.19
N CYS A 230 5.97 3.70 -4.61
CA CYS A 230 4.95 4.19 -5.57
C CYS A 230 4.12 5.35 -4.98
N HIS A 231 4.09 5.46 -3.65
CA HIS A 231 3.50 6.55 -2.91
C HIS A 231 4.53 7.64 -2.58
N PHE A 232 5.65 7.72 -3.32
CA PHE A 232 6.60 8.82 -3.18
C PHE A 232 6.20 9.99 -4.07
N LEU A 233 5.90 11.14 -3.45
CA LEU A 233 5.82 12.41 -4.16
C LEU A 233 7.03 13.28 -3.79
N PRO A 234 7.63 14.03 -4.72
CA PRO A 234 8.88 14.79 -4.55
C PRO A 234 8.73 16.05 -3.67
N ARG A 235 7.83 16.04 -2.69
CA ARG A 235 7.65 17.07 -1.66
C ARG A 235 8.03 16.48 -0.31
N ARG A 236 8.78 17.24 0.50
CA ARG A 236 9.28 16.77 1.82
C ARG A 236 8.15 16.36 2.74
N GLU A 237 7.02 17.05 2.63
CA GLU A 237 5.79 16.84 3.41
C GLU A 237 5.12 15.51 3.04
N LEU A 238 5.31 15.03 1.80
CA LEU A 238 4.70 13.81 1.29
C LEU A 238 5.56 12.55 1.55
N VAL A 239 6.80 12.71 2.02
CA VAL A 239 7.62 11.57 2.48
C VAL A 239 6.95 10.83 3.63
N LEU A 240 6.27 11.56 4.53
CA LEU A 240 5.52 10.93 5.61
C LEU A 240 4.35 10.09 5.10
N TRP A 241 3.71 10.53 4.02
CA TRP A 241 2.68 9.74 3.37
C TRP A 241 3.26 8.46 2.77
N SER A 242 4.46 8.52 2.17
CA SER A 242 5.16 7.32 1.68
C SER A 242 5.53 6.35 2.81
N VAL A 243 5.98 6.87 3.96
CA VAL A 243 6.29 6.05 5.15
C VAL A 243 5.02 5.42 5.71
N PHE A 244 3.93 6.18 5.80
CA PHE A 244 2.63 5.65 6.21
C PHE A 244 2.11 4.60 5.23
N ALA A 245 2.20 4.86 3.93
CA ALA A 245 1.82 3.91 2.88
C ALA A 245 2.65 2.63 2.98
N MET A 246 3.97 2.72 3.19
CA MET A 246 4.83 1.55 3.42
C MET A 246 4.38 0.74 4.65
N ALA A 247 4.09 1.40 5.76
CA ALA A 247 3.60 0.75 6.98
C ALA A 247 2.26 0.04 6.73
N MET A 248 1.33 0.68 6.02
CA MET A 248 0.08 0.06 5.58
C MET A 248 0.32 -1.08 4.59
N GLY A 249 1.37 -0.98 3.76
CA GLY A 249 1.94 -2.06 2.96
C GLY A 249 2.13 -3.34 3.77
N PHE A 250 2.87 -3.22 4.88
CA PHE A 250 3.13 -4.33 5.79
C PHE A 250 1.87 -4.83 6.47
N VAL A 251 0.99 -3.94 6.93
CA VAL A 251 -0.26 -4.31 7.60
C VAL A 251 -1.18 -5.10 6.66
N PHE A 252 -1.40 -4.61 5.44
CA PHE A 252 -2.27 -5.27 4.46
C PHE A 252 -1.65 -6.56 3.93
N GLY A 253 -0.34 -6.58 3.70
CA GLY A 253 0.35 -7.79 3.29
C GLY A 253 0.34 -8.87 4.37
N ALA A 254 0.51 -8.51 5.65
CA ALA A 254 0.39 -9.45 6.76
C ALA A 254 -1.06 -9.93 6.95
N LEU A 255 -2.04 -9.04 6.75
CA LEU A 255 -3.47 -9.39 6.76
C LEU A 255 -3.81 -10.39 5.64
N TYR A 256 -3.20 -10.23 4.45
CA TYR A 256 -3.35 -11.16 3.34
C TYR A 256 -2.80 -12.55 3.66
N GLU A 257 -1.58 -12.64 4.20
CA GLU A 257 -0.98 -13.92 4.63
C GLU A 257 -1.76 -14.57 5.76
N TRP A 258 -2.21 -13.78 6.74
CA TRP A 258 -2.91 -14.28 7.91
C TRP A 258 -4.31 -14.83 7.57
N THR A 259 -5.07 -14.12 6.74
CA THR A 259 -6.42 -14.55 6.36
C THR A 259 -6.42 -15.54 5.19
N GLY A 260 -5.34 -15.56 4.40
CA GLY A 260 -5.26 -16.28 3.14
C GLY A 260 -6.24 -15.75 2.08
N GLN A 261 -6.77 -14.53 2.23
CA GLN A 261 -7.84 -14.00 1.39
C GLN A 261 -7.56 -12.56 0.95
N LEU A 262 -7.53 -12.33 -0.36
CA LEU A 262 -7.33 -10.99 -0.93
C LEU A 262 -8.46 -10.02 -0.55
N LEU A 263 -9.65 -10.54 -0.26
CA LEU A 263 -10.79 -9.71 0.17
C LEU A 263 -10.48 -8.92 1.46
N ALA A 264 -9.67 -9.47 2.38
CA ALA A 264 -9.36 -8.81 3.65
C ALA A 264 -8.58 -7.48 3.46
N PRO A 265 -7.43 -7.45 2.76
CA PRO A 265 -6.75 -6.18 2.49
C PRO A 265 -7.56 -5.25 1.56
N ILE A 266 -8.33 -5.78 0.59
CA ILE A 266 -9.22 -4.94 -0.25
C ILE A 266 -10.23 -4.18 0.61
N ALA A 267 -10.88 -4.88 1.54
CA ALA A 267 -11.86 -4.27 2.45
C ALA A 267 -11.19 -3.25 3.38
N ALA A 268 -10.03 -3.58 3.95
CA ALA A 268 -9.28 -2.68 4.81
C ALA A 268 -8.89 -1.39 4.08
N HIS A 269 -8.30 -1.51 2.88
CA HIS A 269 -7.87 -0.39 2.07
C HIS A 269 -9.06 0.47 1.60
N THR A 270 -10.13 -0.17 1.12
CA THR A 270 -11.35 0.54 0.71
C THR A 270 -11.94 1.36 1.86
N ILE A 271 -11.94 0.84 3.10
CA ILE A 271 -12.39 1.59 4.28
C ILE A 271 -11.47 2.77 4.59
N VAL A 272 -10.15 2.55 4.57
CA VAL A 272 -9.18 3.62 4.83
C VAL A 272 -9.39 4.77 3.85
N ASN A 273 -9.43 4.49 2.54
CA ASN A 273 -9.61 5.52 1.52
C ASN A 273 -11.03 6.10 1.53
N GLY A 274 -12.05 5.25 1.67
CA GLY A 274 -13.46 5.64 1.62
C GLY A 274 -13.84 6.58 2.77
N ILE A 275 -13.11 6.51 3.88
CA ILE A 275 -13.27 7.42 5.00
C ILE A 275 -12.34 8.63 4.88
N ASN A 276 -11.05 8.44 4.59
CA ASN A 276 -10.09 9.54 4.62
C ASN A 276 -10.22 10.50 3.44
N LEU A 277 -10.45 10.01 2.22
CA LEU A 277 -10.58 10.88 1.03
C LEU A 277 -11.67 11.96 1.19
N PRO A 278 -12.95 11.63 1.49
CA PRO A 278 -13.98 12.66 1.64
C PRO A 278 -13.77 13.54 2.89
N ARG A 279 -13.12 13.02 3.94
CA ARG A 279 -12.81 13.80 5.15
C ARG A 279 -11.74 14.86 4.85
N LEU A 280 -10.67 14.49 4.16
CA LEU A 280 -9.59 15.40 3.77
C LEU A 280 -10.09 16.48 2.81
N ALA A 281 -10.87 16.10 1.79
CA ALA A 281 -11.49 17.04 0.86
C ALA A 281 -12.35 18.08 1.59
N ARG A 282 -13.24 17.61 2.49
CA ARG A 282 -14.11 18.51 3.27
C ARG A 282 -13.33 19.41 4.23
N ARG A 283 -12.31 18.87 4.91
CA ARG A 283 -11.45 19.62 5.84
C ARG A 283 -10.78 20.81 5.16
N PHE A 284 -10.27 20.59 3.95
CA PHE A 284 -9.66 21.65 3.15
C PHE A 284 -10.69 22.73 2.75
N GLU A 285 -11.88 22.32 2.28
CA GLU A 285 -12.96 23.25 1.95
C GLU A 285 -13.42 24.09 3.15
N GLU A 286 -13.52 23.50 4.34
CA GLU A 286 -13.90 24.20 5.58
C GLU A 286 -12.84 25.23 5.98
N ARG A 287 -11.54 24.87 5.97
CA ARG A 287 -10.45 25.80 6.30
C ARG A 287 -10.32 26.96 5.32
N SER A 288 -10.49 26.69 4.02
CA SER A 288 -10.38 27.72 2.98
C SER A 288 -11.49 28.79 3.08
N LYS A 289 -12.70 28.40 3.54
CA LYS A 289 -13.80 29.33 3.79
C LYS A 289 -13.54 30.24 4.98
N THR A 290 -13.08 29.67 6.10
CA THR A 290 -12.77 30.46 7.32
C THR A 290 -11.69 31.50 7.05
N SER A 291 -10.61 31.14 6.34
CA SER A 291 -9.54 32.10 6.02
C SER A 291 -9.99 33.21 5.06
N GLY A 292 -10.99 32.95 4.21
CA GLY A 292 -11.53 33.96 3.30
C GLY A 292 -12.38 35.00 4.02
N ASP A 293 -13.19 34.57 4.99
CA ASP A 293 -14.07 35.41 5.81
C ASP A 293 -13.25 36.42 6.65
N GLU A 294 -12.18 35.95 7.32
CA GLU A 294 -11.31 36.81 8.13
C GLU A 294 -10.55 37.89 7.31
N SER A 295 -10.36 37.68 6.00
CA SER A 295 -9.68 38.64 5.12
C SER A 295 -10.61 39.69 4.50
N GLY A 296 -11.93 39.46 4.53
CA GLY A 296 -12.94 40.38 3.99
C GLY A 296 -13.42 41.45 4.97
N ASP A 297 -13.13 41.28 6.26
CA ASP A 297 -13.57 42.14 7.36
C ASP A 297 -12.51 43.18 7.81
N ILE A 298 -11.41 43.36 7.06
CA ILE A 298 -10.32 44.32 7.34
C ILE A 298 -10.36 45.52 6.40
#